data_AF-A0A067REQ8-F1
#
_entry.id   AF-A0A067REQ8-F1
#
_cell.length_a   1.000
_cell.length_b   1.000
_cell.length_c   1.000
_cell.angle_alpha   90.00
_cell.angle_beta   90.00
_cell.angle_gamma   90.00
#
_symmetry.space_group_name_H-M   'P 1'
#
loop_
_entity.id
_entity.type
_entity.pdbx_description
1 polymer ?
#
loop_
_entity_poly.entity_id
_entity_poly.type
_entity_poly.pdbx_seq_one_letter_code
_entity_poly.pdbx_strand_id
1 'polypeptide(L)'
;MLLLLAADSMSLSSPPGTSVQSPRDFDKCETSLPQEVQQLPENLQNLLMGRVASARTTTKTRKIVIYVCAADSQDCCIEKGMLHNAVYPTFRDYCRRQGYELHIVDLHWKTGLEKQQDHEFPELCLGELARQMEVAYVIPVLFLSNSLGTPLLPKTIEIQDFEMALSNADNKELLQKWYKLDGHAQPPCYRLQPIASHIPGFKENSPEEKESALNEWRSEIERTLAVMVNAFPQELRDTYLTTVVEQVRVQILLQVQIQTDLKYYIHILILL
;
A
#
# COMPACT_ATOMS: atom_id res chain seq x y z
N MET A 1 -26.67 -24.00 -40.94
CA MET A 1 -27.99 -24.29 -40.35
C MET A 1 -27.85 -24.09 -38.85
N LEU A 2 -28.20 -22.89 -38.37
CA LEU A 2 -28.20 -22.55 -36.94
C LEU A 2 -29.32 -23.32 -36.24
N LEU A 3 -29.02 -23.92 -35.10
CA LEU A 3 -30.03 -24.35 -34.12
C LEU A 3 -29.65 -23.74 -32.77
N LEU A 4 -30.29 -22.62 -32.44
CA LEU A 4 -30.36 -22.07 -31.09
C LEU A 4 -31.18 -23.04 -30.24
N LEU A 5 -30.58 -23.65 -29.22
CA LEU A 5 -31.31 -24.23 -28.10
C LEU A 5 -31.52 -23.12 -27.07
N ALA A 6 -32.74 -22.63 -26.98
CA ALA A 6 -33.17 -21.75 -25.89
C ALA A 6 -33.13 -22.56 -24.58
N ALA A 7 -32.30 -22.12 -23.63
CA ALA A 7 -32.37 -22.61 -22.26
C ALA A 7 -33.52 -21.89 -21.57
N ASP A 8 -34.67 -22.56 -21.44
CA ASP A 8 -35.80 -22.06 -20.67
C ASP A 8 -35.37 -21.85 -19.22
N SER A 9 -35.32 -20.58 -18.84
CA SER A 9 -35.08 -20.14 -17.47
C SER A 9 -36.35 -20.40 -16.68
N MET A 10 -36.47 -21.57 -16.06
CA MET A 10 -37.58 -21.86 -15.14
C MET A 10 -37.40 -21.05 -13.85
N SER A 11 -37.93 -19.83 -13.84
CA SER A 11 -38.15 -19.09 -12.60
C SER A 11 -39.28 -19.78 -11.84
N LEU A 12 -38.95 -20.50 -10.76
CA LEU A 12 -39.97 -21.03 -9.85
C LEU A 12 -40.79 -19.87 -9.29
N SER A 13 -42.10 -19.92 -9.50
CA SER A 13 -43.06 -18.97 -8.92
C SER A 13 -42.95 -19.01 -7.39
N SER A 14 -42.88 -17.83 -6.78
CA SER A 14 -42.86 -17.70 -5.32
C SER A 14 -44.08 -18.38 -4.69
N PRO A 15 -43.95 -19.03 -3.52
CA PRO A 15 -45.08 -19.65 -2.83
C PRO A 15 -46.20 -18.62 -2.60
N PRO A 16 -47.47 -19.00 -2.77
CA PRO A 16 -48.58 -18.10 -2.47
C PRO A 16 -48.68 -17.93 -0.94
N GLY A 17 -48.27 -16.77 -0.42
CA GLY A 17 -48.40 -16.44 0.99
C GLY A 17 -47.36 -15.47 1.55
N THR A 18 -46.26 -15.20 0.86
CA THR A 18 -45.28 -14.20 1.30
C THR A 18 -45.59 -12.85 0.68
N SER A 19 -46.10 -11.93 1.49
CA SER A 19 -46.09 -10.50 1.19
C SER A 19 -44.68 -10.12 0.72
N VAL A 20 -44.56 -9.53 -0.47
CA VAL A 20 -43.31 -8.94 -0.95
C VAL A 20 -42.96 -7.79 -0.01
N GLN A 21 -42.17 -8.10 1.03
CA GLN A 21 -41.66 -7.12 1.97
C GLN A 21 -40.52 -6.37 1.29
N SER A 22 -40.55 -5.04 1.39
CA SER A 22 -39.48 -4.18 0.92
C SER A 22 -38.18 -4.57 1.65
N PRO A 23 -36.98 -4.44 1.03
CA PRO A 23 -35.70 -4.72 1.69
C PRO A 23 -35.50 -3.98 3.03
N ARG A 24 -36.31 -2.95 3.32
CA ARG A 24 -36.29 -2.18 4.57
C ARG A 24 -37.14 -2.77 5.71
N ASP A 25 -37.99 -3.76 5.43
CA ASP A 25 -38.93 -4.34 6.41
C ASP A 25 -38.42 -5.65 7.06
N PHE A 26 -37.25 -6.15 6.65
CA PHE A 26 -36.66 -7.39 7.16
C PHE A 26 -36.25 -7.34 8.64
N ASP A 27 -36.10 -6.15 9.23
CA ASP A 27 -35.72 -6.00 10.64
C ASP A 27 -36.85 -6.37 11.62
N LYS A 28 -38.06 -6.65 11.15
CA LYS A 28 -39.23 -6.95 12.00
C LYS A 28 -39.65 -8.42 12.03
N CYS A 29 -38.96 -9.31 11.32
CA CYS A 29 -39.28 -10.74 11.31
C CYS A 29 -38.48 -11.47 12.40
N GLU A 30 -39.05 -11.59 13.60
CA GLU A 30 -38.55 -12.48 14.66
C GLU A 30 -38.94 -13.94 14.37
N THR A 31 -38.51 -14.49 13.24
CA THR A 31 -38.48 -15.94 13.07
C THR A 31 -37.25 -16.49 13.79
N SER A 32 -37.46 -17.39 14.76
CA SER A 32 -36.37 -18.11 15.43
C SER A 32 -35.48 -18.77 14.37
N LEU A 33 -34.19 -18.41 14.37
CA LEU A 33 -33.21 -18.95 13.41
C LEU A 33 -33.23 -20.49 13.46
N PRO A 34 -33.09 -21.20 12.32
CA PRO A 34 -32.91 -22.65 12.32
C PRO A 34 -31.75 -23.06 13.23
N GLN A 35 -31.86 -24.23 13.85
CA GLN A 35 -30.93 -24.69 14.88
C GLN A 35 -29.49 -24.82 14.34
N GLU A 36 -29.35 -25.12 13.05
CA GLU A 36 -28.09 -25.19 12.32
C GLU A 36 -27.43 -23.81 12.18
N VAL A 37 -28.23 -22.76 12.00
CA VAL A 37 -27.75 -21.37 11.86
C VAL A 37 -27.39 -20.80 13.23
N GLN A 38 -28.15 -21.13 14.28
CA GLN A 38 -27.85 -20.70 15.65
C GLN A 38 -26.51 -21.21 16.17
N GLN A 39 -26.04 -22.36 15.67
CA GLN A 39 -24.73 -22.94 16.04
C GLN A 39 -23.56 -22.24 15.35
N LEU A 40 -23.81 -21.40 14.34
CA LEU A 40 -22.75 -20.68 13.63
C LEU A 40 -22.32 -19.43 14.41
N PRO A 41 -21.05 -18.99 14.24
CA PRO A 41 -20.61 -17.68 14.66
C PRO A 41 -21.51 -16.53 14.17
N GLU A 42 -21.73 -15.51 15.01
CA GLU A 42 -22.63 -14.38 14.75
C GLU A 42 -22.37 -13.66 13.41
N ASN A 43 -21.10 -13.56 13.00
CA ASN A 43 -20.74 -13.01 11.69
C ASN A 43 -21.26 -13.84 10.53
N LEU A 44 -21.24 -15.17 10.64
CA LEU A 44 -21.80 -16.08 9.62
C LEU A 44 -23.33 -16.07 9.66
N GLN A 45 -23.94 -15.95 10.84
CA GLN A 45 -25.38 -15.75 10.96
C GLN A 45 -25.81 -14.47 10.25
N ASN A 46 -25.13 -13.35 10.52
CA ASN A 46 -25.39 -12.07 9.86
C ASN A 46 -25.21 -12.15 8.34
N LEU A 47 -24.21 -12.89 7.85
CA LEU A 47 -23.98 -13.09 6.43
C LEU A 47 -25.09 -13.92 5.77
N LEU A 48 -25.51 -15.02 6.40
CA LEU A 48 -26.63 -15.85 5.94
C LEU A 48 -27.98 -15.11 5.98
N MET A 49 -28.14 -14.19 6.93
CA MET A 49 -29.32 -13.34 7.06
C MET A 49 -29.29 -12.09 6.16
N GLY A 50 -28.28 -11.95 5.29
CA GLY A 50 -28.14 -10.81 4.39
C GLY A 50 -27.78 -9.49 5.09
N ARG A 51 -27.40 -9.52 6.37
CA ARG A 51 -26.98 -8.36 7.17
C ARG A 51 -25.49 -8.05 6.93
N VAL A 52 -25.14 -7.77 5.68
CA VAL A 52 -23.74 -7.61 5.24
C VAL A 52 -23.02 -6.44 5.94
N ALA A 53 -23.74 -5.36 6.27
CA ALA A 53 -23.18 -4.22 7.00
C ALA A 53 -22.76 -4.58 8.44
N SER A 54 -23.48 -5.53 9.07
CA SER A 54 -23.19 -6.06 10.41
C SER A 54 -22.26 -7.28 10.36
N ALA A 55 -22.19 -7.97 9.23
CA ALA A 55 -21.28 -9.06 8.94
C ALA A 55 -19.90 -8.54 8.49
N ARG A 56 -19.30 -7.60 9.22
CA ARG A 56 -17.85 -7.39 9.09
C ARG A 56 -17.20 -8.71 9.48
N THR A 57 -16.73 -9.47 8.49
CA THR A 57 -15.92 -10.67 8.73
C THR A 57 -14.55 -10.21 9.22
N THR A 58 -14.48 -9.81 10.50
CA THR A 58 -13.25 -9.39 11.19
C THR A 58 -12.29 -10.54 11.43
N THR A 59 -12.65 -11.76 11.01
CA THR A 59 -11.81 -12.92 11.14
C THR A 59 -10.71 -12.86 10.08
N LYS A 60 -9.53 -12.40 10.48
CA LYS A 60 -8.30 -12.56 9.70
C LYS A 60 -8.25 -14.00 9.20
N THR A 61 -7.96 -14.18 7.93
CA THR A 61 -7.83 -15.52 7.34
C THR A 61 -6.70 -16.28 8.04
N ARG A 62 -6.65 -17.61 7.92
CA ARG A 62 -5.51 -18.41 8.40
C ARG A 62 -4.29 -18.23 7.49
N LYS A 63 -3.87 -16.97 7.35
CA LYS A 63 -2.83 -16.50 6.46
C LYS A 63 -1.90 -15.60 7.28
N ILE A 64 -0.62 -15.93 7.23
CA ILE A 64 0.47 -15.11 7.76
C ILE A 64 1.20 -14.53 6.56
N VAL A 65 1.43 -13.23 6.57
CA VAL A 65 2.15 -12.51 5.52
C VAL A 65 3.44 -11.97 6.12
N ILE A 66 4.57 -12.34 5.54
CA ILE A 66 5.83 -11.62 5.78
C ILE A 66 5.89 -10.50 4.75
N TYR A 67 5.82 -9.26 5.23
CA TYR A 67 5.97 -8.07 4.39
C TYR A 67 7.41 -7.58 4.50
N VAL A 68 8.15 -7.61 3.40
CA VAL A 68 9.54 -7.17 3.32
C VAL A 68 9.58 -5.72 2.88
N CYS A 69 10.30 -4.89 3.64
CA CYS A 69 10.63 -3.52 3.25
C CYS A 69 12.14 -3.31 3.39
N ALA A 70 12.73 -2.62 2.41
CA ALA A 70 14.14 -2.29 2.40
C ALA A 70 14.35 -0.86 1.89
N ALA A 71 15.50 -0.26 2.24
CA ALA A 71 15.93 1.03 1.71
C ALA A 71 16.18 0.98 0.19
N ASP A 72 16.85 -0.08 -0.27
CA ASP A 72 17.11 -0.37 -1.68
C ASP A 72 16.96 -1.89 -1.95
N SER A 73 16.57 -2.25 -3.16
CA SER A 73 16.55 -3.63 -3.67
C SER A 73 17.85 -4.42 -3.47
N GLN A 74 19.00 -3.76 -3.63
CA GLN A 74 20.34 -4.34 -3.56
C GLN A 74 20.88 -4.36 -2.14
N ASP A 75 20.35 -3.50 -1.28
CA ASP A 75 20.67 -3.49 0.14
C ASP A 75 20.18 -4.79 0.80
N CYS A 76 21.03 -5.29 1.69
CA CYS A 76 20.81 -6.49 2.48
C CYS A 76 20.53 -7.77 1.65
N CYS A 77 21.11 -7.89 0.45
CA CYS A 77 20.86 -9.05 -0.42
C CYS A 77 21.29 -10.39 0.20
N ILE A 78 22.31 -10.38 1.07
CA ILE A 78 22.77 -11.56 1.80
C ILE A 78 21.74 -11.95 2.86
N GLU A 79 21.27 -10.99 3.65
CA GLU A 79 20.29 -11.18 4.71
C GLU A 79 18.93 -11.60 4.14
N LYS A 80 18.49 -10.96 3.04
CA LYS A 80 17.31 -11.38 2.26
C LYS A 80 17.48 -12.82 1.74
N GLY A 81 18.65 -13.16 1.22
CA GLY A 81 18.97 -14.51 0.77
C GLY A 81 18.93 -15.54 1.90
N MET A 82 19.44 -15.21 3.08
CA MET A 82 19.40 -16.05 4.29
C MET A 82 17.96 -16.23 4.78
N LEU A 83 17.18 -15.16 4.82
CA LEU A 83 15.76 -15.19 5.17
C LEU A 83 14.99 -16.09 4.19
N HIS A 84 15.24 -15.95 2.89
CA HIS A 84 14.60 -16.75 1.85
C HIS A 84 14.98 -18.23 1.91
N ASN A 85 16.27 -18.55 2.07
CA ASN A 85 16.77 -19.92 1.90
C ASN A 85 16.76 -20.73 3.20
N ALA A 86 16.93 -20.11 4.37
CA ALA A 86 17.02 -20.80 5.65
C ALA A 86 15.74 -20.66 6.50
N VAL A 87 15.17 -19.45 6.55
CA VAL A 87 14.07 -19.14 7.47
C VAL A 87 12.71 -19.47 6.87
N TYR A 88 12.41 -18.98 5.67
CA TYR A 88 11.09 -19.19 5.04
C TYR A 88 10.69 -20.67 4.89
N PRO A 89 11.56 -21.62 4.51
CA PRO A 89 11.16 -23.02 4.39
C PRO A 89 10.73 -23.61 5.74
N THR A 90 11.56 -23.43 6.76
CA THR A 90 11.32 -23.92 8.12
C THR A 90 10.05 -23.29 8.72
N PHE A 91 9.88 -21.99 8.52
CA PHE A 91 8.71 -21.25 9.02
C PHE A 91 7.43 -21.62 8.28
N ARG A 92 7.50 -21.83 6.97
CA ARG A 92 6.36 -22.29 6.15
C ARG A 92 5.87 -23.66 6.63
N ASP A 93 6.78 -24.58 6.91
CA ASP A 93 6.42 -25.90 7.42
C ASP A 93 5.80 -25.83 8.81
N TYR A 94 6.32 -24.96 9.68
CA TYR A 94 5.70 -24.69 10.98
C TYR A 94 4.28 -24.13 10.84
N CYS A 95 4.09 -23.08 10.03
CA CYS A 95 2.77 -22.48 9.78
C CYS A 95 1.78 -23.51 9.24
N ARG A 96 2.21 -24.34 8.29
CA ARG A 96 1.38 -25.40 7.70
C ARG A 96 0.89 -26.40 8.75
N ARG A 97 1.77 -26.82 9.68
CA ARG A 97 1.38 -27.71 10.80
C ARG A 97 0.37 -27.06 11.74
N GLN A 98 0.38 -25.74 11.87
CA GLN A 98 -0.58 -24.97 12.65
C GLN A 98 -1.85 -24.60 11.85
N GLY A 99 -1.97 -25.04 10.59
CA GLY A 99 -3.10 -24.75 9.73
C GLY A 99 -3.13 -23.33 9.18
N TYR A 100 -1.97 -22.65 9.14
CA TYR A 100 -1.78 -21.35 8.50
C TYR A 100 -1.04 -21.48 7.17
N GLU A 101 -1.40 -20.61 6.23
CA GLU A 101 -0.67 -20.40 4.98
C GLU A 101 0.32 -19.25 5.12
N LEU A 102 1.58 -19.45 4.72
CA LEU A 102 2.61 -18.40 4.73
C LEU A 102 2.75 -17.77 3.34
N HIS A 103 2.51 -16.46 3.24
CA HIS A 103 2.75 -15.65 2.04
C HIS A 103 3.92 -14.70 2.29
N ILE A 104 4.73 -14.49 1.25
CA ILE A 104 5.82 -13.51 1.27
C ILE A 104 5.47 -12.42 0.28
N VAL A 105 5.55 -11.17 0.74
CA VAL A 105 5.36 -9.97 -0.07
C VAL A 105 6.66 -9.19 -0.02
N ASP A 106 7.41 -9.20 -1.11
CA ASP A 106 8.65 -8.45 -1.27
C ASP A 106 8.59 -7.68 -2.60
N LEU A 107 8.26 -6.38 -2.51
CA LEU A 107 8.21 -5.47 -3.65
C LEU A 107 9.60 -4.92 -4.03
N HIS A 108 10.61 -5.18 -3.19
CA HIS A 108 11.99 -4.76 -3.39
C HIS A 108 12.83 -5.82 -4.14
N TRP A 109 12.19 -6.90 -4.62
CA TRP A 109 12.84 -7.93 -5.41
C TRP A 109 12.90 -7.55 -6.90
N LYS A 110 13.71 -6.53 -7.23
CA LYS A 110 13.99 -6.07 -8.61
C LYS A 110 12.77 -5.59 -9.39
N THR A 111 11.88 -4.82 -8.78
CA THR A 111 10.76 -4.21 -9.53
C THR A 111 11.26 -3.03 -10.37
N GLY A 112 10.72 -2.88 -11.58
CA GLY A 112 11.07 -1.74 -12.45
C GLY A 112 10.66 -0.39 -11.86
N LEU A 113 9.62 -0.38 -11.03
CA LEU A 113 9.08 0.81 -10.36
C LEU A 113 10.04 1.36 -9.31
N GLU A 114 10.71 0.50 -8.54
CA GLU A 114 11.70 0.94 -7.55
C GLU A 114 12.86 1.71 -8.22
N LYS A 115 13.27 1.28 -9.42
CA LYS A 115 14.32 1.96 -10.20
C LYS A 115 13.93 3.35 -10.67
N GLN A 116 12.63 3.62 -10.81
CA GLN A 116 12.14 4.93 -11.23
C GLN A 116 12.24 5.97 -10.13
N GLN A 117 12.39 5.58 -8.85
CA GLN A 117 12.48 6.51 -7.70
C GLN A 117 11.40 7.60 -7.72
N ASP A 118 10.21 7.23 -8.17
CA ASP A 118 9.05 8.11 -8.19
C ASP A 118 8.08 7.73 -7.08
N HIS A 119 6.91 8.35 -7.09
CA HIS A 119 5.91 8.09 -6.07
C HIS A 119 4.98 6.91 -6.34
N GLU A 120 5.02 6.31 -7.53
CA GLU A 120 4.18 5.14 -7.80
C GLU A 120 4.63 3.95 -6.95
N PHE A 121 5.94 3.82 -6.73
CA PHE A 121 6.50 2.73 -5.93
C PHE A 121 6.11 2.78 -4.44
N PRO A 122 6.30 3.89 -3.69
CA PRO A 122 5.83 3.99 -2.31
C PRO A 122 4.31 3.79 -2.17
N GLU A 123 3.51 4.30 -3.11
CA GLU A 123 2.06 4.09 -3.11
C GLU A 123 1.69 2.62 -3.29
N LEU A 124 2.40 1.92 -4.17
CA LEU A 124 2.25 0.47 -4.32
C LEU A 124 2.61 -0.26 -3.03
N CYS A 125 3.72 0.11 -2.38
CA CYS A 125 4.15 -0.47 -1.11
C CYS A 125 3.11 -0.27 0.00
N LEU A 126 2.65 0.97 0.20
CA LEU A 126 1.67 1.31 1.21
C LEU A 126 0.31 0.66 0.94
N GLY A 127 -0.14 0.65 -0.31
CA GLY A 127 -1.39 0.02 -0.72
C GLY A 127 -1.38 -1.50 -0.52
N GLU A 128 -0.29 -2.16 -0.91
CA GLU A 128 -0.15 -3.62 -0.72
C GLU A 128 -0.06 -3.98 0.77
N LEU A 129 0.68 -3.20 1.57
CA LEU A 129 0.73 -3.37 3.01
C LEU A 129 -0.67 -3.25 3.62
N ALA A 130 -1.39 -2.17 3.33
CA ALA A 130 -2.74 -1.93 3.86
C ALA A 130 -3.69 -3.09 3.50
N ARG A 131 -3.69 -3.52 2.23
CA ARG A 131 -4.50 -4.64 1.74
C ARG A 131 -4.21 -5.95 2.47
N GLN A 132 -2.93 -6.25 2.74
CA GLN A 132 -2.56 -7.47 3.47
C GLN A 132 -2.94 -7.39 4.95
N MET A 133 -2.87 -6.21 5.56
CA MET A 133 -3.27 -5.98 6.96
C MET A 133 -4.78 -6.17 7.19
N GLU A 134 -5.60 -5.95 6.17
CA GLU A 134 -7.05 -6.19 6.23
C GLU A 134 -7.41 -7.68 6.29
N VAL A 135 -6.63 -8.54 5.61
CA VAL A 135 -7.03 -9.94 5.37
C VAL A 135 -6.18 -10.97 6.12
N ALA A 136 -5.01 -10.60 6.62
CA ALA A 136 -4.01 -11.52 7.15
C ALA A 136 -3.31 -11.02 8.42
N TYR A 137 -2.56 -11.92 9.05
CA TYR A 137 -1.58 -11.57 10.08
C TYR A 137 -0.27 -11.13 9.41
N VAL A 138 0.00 -9.83 9.39
CA VAL A 138 1.20 -9.28 8.77
C VAL A 138 2.34 -9.19 9.79
N ILE A 139 3.50 -9.75 9.41
CA ILE A 139 4.79 -9.62 10.10
C ILE A 139 5.68 -8.74 9.21
N PRO A 140 5.86 -7.45 9.54
CA PRO A 140 6.77 -6.60 8.80
C PRO A 140 8.23 -6.94 9.16
N VAL A 141 9.04 -7.16 8.12
CA VAL A 141 10.49 -7.33 8.21
C VAL A 141 11.13 -6.14 7.53
N LEU A 142 11.77 -5.29 8.33
CA LEU A 142 12.46 -4.10 7.86
C LEU A 142 13.96 -4.41 7.76
N PHE A 143 14.50 -4.32 6.55
CA PHE A 143 15.93 -4.36 6.29
C PHE A 143 16.46 -2.93 6.35
N LEU A 144 17.29 -2.65 7.35
CA LEU A 144 17.94 -1.36 7.53
C LEU A 144 19.42 -1.54 7.22
N SER A 145 19.93 -0.76 6.26
CA SER A 145 21.36 -0.71 5.98
C SER A 145 21.98 0.49 6.70
N ASN A 146 23.14 0.96 6.23
CA ASN A 146 23.76 2.20 6.71
C ASN A 146 22.95 3.46 6.33
N SER A 147 21.91 3.34 5.50
CA SER A 147 21.00 4.44 5.16
C SER A 147 19.56 3.96 5.10
N LEU A 148 18.60 4.88 5.21
CA LEU A 148 17.17 4.60 5.02
C LEU A 148 16.74 4.66 3.53
N GLY A 149 17.71 4.82 2.63
CA GLY A 149 17.50 5.03 1.20
C GLY A 149 17.51 6.52 0.82
N THR A 150 17.38 6.79 -0.47
CA THR A 150 17.27 8.16 -0.99
C THR A 150 15.88 8.72 -0.69
N PRO A 151 15.77 9.91 -0.06
CA PRO A 151 14.49 10.58 0.11
C PRO A 151 13.80 10.84 -1.22
N LEU A 152 12.47 10.82 -1.23
CA LEU A 152 11.71 11.16 -2.42
C LEU A 152 11.51 12.67 -2.49
N LEU A 153 11.46 13.21 -3.71
CA LEU A 153 10.96 14.57 -3.90
C LEU A 153 9.50 14.62 -3.43
N PRO A 154 9.06 15.64 -2.68
CA PRO A 154 7.67 15.70 -2.20
C PRO A 154 6.64 15.84 -3.33
N LYS A 155 5.51 15.12 -3.27
CA LYS A 155 4.41 15.31 -4.24
C LYS A 155 3.87 16.73 -4.25
N THR A 156 3.71 17.27 -3.04
CA THR A 156 3.10 18.56 -2.77
C THR A 156 3.84 19.23 -1.63
N ILE A 157 4.04 20.54 -1.75
CA ILE A 157 4.65 21.39 -0.72
C ILE A 157 3.71 22.57 -0.50
N GLU A 158 3.46 22.94 0.75
CA GLU A 158 2.67 24.12 1.06
C GLU A 158 3.28 25.38 0.44
N ILE A 159 2.44 26.36 0.08
CA ILE A 159 2.91 27.59 -0.58
C ILE A 159 3.96 28.31 0.28
N GLN A 160 3.69 28.45 1.58
CA GLN A 160 4.58 29.18 2.49
C GLN A 160 5.95 28.51 2.57
N ASP A 161 5.96 27.19 2.69
CA ASP A 161 7.18 26.39 2.77
C ASP A 161 7.99 26.43 1.47
N PHE A 162 7.30 26.32 0.32
CA PHE A 162 7.97 26.34 -0.97
C PHE A 162 8.57 27.71 -1.30
N GLU A 163 7.83 28.81 -1.04
CA GLU A 163 8.33 30.17 -1.25
C GLU A 163 9.53 30.47 -0.34
N MET A 164 9.52 29.94 0.89
CA MET A 164 10.66 30.05 1.81
C MET A 164 11.88 29.25 1.33
N ALA A 165 11.69 28.02 0.84
CA ALA A 165 12.79 27.31 0.17
C ALA A 165 13.31 28.09 -1.03
N LEU A 166 12.42 28.66 -1.84
CA LEU A 166 12.79 29.42 -3.03
C LEU A 166 13.57 30.70 -2.69
N SER A 167 13.29 31.34 -1.55
CA SER A 167 14.09 32.49 -1.11
C SER A 167 15.51 32.09 -0.70
N ASN A 168 15.68 30.90 -0.11
CA ASN A 168 16.95 30.39 0.42
C ASN A 168 17.76 29.55 -0.58
N ALA A 169 17.14 29.09 -1.67
CA ALA A 169 17.77 28.19 -2.61
C ALA A 169 18.83 28.88 -3.48
N ASP A 170 20.00 28.25 -3.57
CA ASP A 170 21.08 28.65 -4.49
C ASP A 170 20.69 28.45 -5.96
N ASN A 171 19.80 27.50 -6.24
CA ASN A 171 19.30 27.20 -7.58
C ASN A 171 17.76 27.18 -7.61
N LYS A 172 17.19 28.37 -7.77
CA LYS A 172 15.73 28.60 -7.84
C LYS A 172 15.10 28.01 -9.09
N GLU A 173 15.84 28.03 -10.21
CA GLU A 173 15.38 27.53 -11.51
C GLU A 173 15.09 26.03 -11.45
N LEU A 174 15.89 25.26 -10.72
CA LEU A 174 15.69 23.82 -10.56
C LEU A 174 14.41 23.51 -9.78
N LEU A 175 14.13 24.24 -8.70
CA LEU A 175 12.87 24.08 -7.96
C LEU A 175 11.66 24.47 -8.82
N GLN A 176 11.76 25.60 -9.54
CA GLN A 176 10.69 26.08 -10.42
C GLN A 176 10.49 25.23 -11.68
N LYS A 177 11.50 24.49 -12.11
CA LYS A 177 11.40 23.47 -13.16
C LYS A 177 10.47 22.36 -12.69
N TRP A 178 10.77 21.76 -11.54
CA TRP A 178 10.08 20.57 -11.05
C TRP A 178 8.77 20.84 -10.30
N TYR A 179 8.55 22.04 -9.76
CA TYR A 179 7.35 22.37 -9.00
C TYR A 179 6.58 23.51 -9.64
N LYS A 180 5.25 23.33 -9.75
CA LYS A 180 4.32 24.35 -10.23
C LYS A 180 3.20 24.58 -9.24
N LEU A 181 2.74 25.83 -9.15
CA LEU A 181 1.60 26.20 -8.31
C LEU A 181 0.33 25.54 -8.85
N ASP A 182 -0.31 24.75 -8.00
CA ASP A 182 -1.64 24.18 -8.18
C ASP A 182 -2.64 25.04 -7.39
N GLY A 183 -3.21 26.04 -8.06
CA GLY A 183 -4.23 26.92 -7.49
C GLY A 183 -5.62 26.28 -7.37
N HIS A 184 -5.81 25.08 -7.93
CA HIS A 184 -7.08 24.35 -7.86
C HIS A 184 -7.13 23.40 -6.67
N ALA A 185 -5.97 23.00 -6.12
CA ALA A 185 -5.90 22.27 -4.88
C ALA A 185 -6.51 23.08 -3.72
N GLN A 186 -7.10 22.37 -2.75
CA GLN A 186 -7.64 22.95 -1.53
C GLN A 186 -7.02 22.24 -0.30
N PRO A 187 -6.05 22.86 0.40
CA PRO A 187 -5.49 24.19 0.14
C PRO A 187 -4.59 24.24 -1.13
N PRO A 188 -4.39 25.43 -1.74
CA PRO A 188 -3.44 25.61 -2.83
C PRO A 188 -2.01 25.23 -2.43
N CYS A 189 -1.27 24.58 -3.33
CA CYS A 189 0.06 24.05 -3.04
C CYS A 189 0.97 24.03 -4.28
N TYR A 190 2.28 23.83 -4.08
CA TYR A 190 3.20 23.54 -5.18
C TYR A 190 3.25 22.04 -5.42
N ARG A 191 3.06 21.61 -6.66
CA ARG A 191 3.00 20.20 -7.06
C ARG A 191 4.17 19.81 -7.94
N LEU A 192 4.78 18.66 -7.61
CA LEU A 192 5.81 18.02 -8.42
C LEU A 192 5.27 17.67 -9.82
N GLN A 193 5.99 18.06 -10.86
CA GLN A 193 5.63 17.77 -12.24
C GLN A 193 5.94 16.32 -12.61
N PRO A 194 5.13 15.67 -13.48
CA PRO A 194 5.43 14.34 -13.97
C PRO A 194 6.79 14.28 -14.66
N ILE A 195 7.56 13.21 -14.44
CA ILE A 195 8.91 13.01 -15.00
C ILE A 195 8.91 13.17 -16.53
N ALA A 196 7.89 12.60 -17.18
CA ALA A 196 7.69 12.64 -18.63
C ALA A 196 7.44 14.06 -19.21
N SER A 197 7.28 15.08 -18.36
CA SER A 197 7.17 16.50 -18.76
C SER A 197 8.53 17.10 -19.12
N HIS A 198 9.60 16.60 -18.50
CA HIS A 198 10.97 17.10 -18.70
C HIS A 198 11.92 16.07 -19.28
N ILE A 199 11.63 14.77 -19.13
CA ILE A 199 12.46 13.67 -19.61
C ILE A 199 11.62 12.80 -20.57
N PRO A 200 11.67 13.05 -21.90
CA PRO A 200 10.83 12.38 -22.88
C PRO A 200 11.08 10.87 -23.00
N GLY A 201 12.30 10.38 -22.69
CA GLY A 201 12.68 8.97 -22.84
C GLY A 201 11.85 7.99 -22.00
N PHE A 202 11.05 8.47 -21.04
CA PHE A 202 10.04 7.67 -20.34
C PHE A 202 8.81 7.30 -21.20
N LYS A 203 8.61 7.97 -22.33
CA LYS A 203 7.53 7.69 -23.30
C LYS A 203 7.96 6.71 -24.40
N GLU A 204 9.26 6.43 -24.51
CA GLU A 204 9.83 5.65 -25.59
C GLU A 204 9.89 4.15 -25.24
N ASN A 205 9.90 3.29 -26.25
CA ASN A 205 9.85 1.82 -26.07
C ASN A 205 11.23 1.16 -26.09
N SER A 206 12.31 1.90 -26.37
CA SER A 206 13.67 1.36 -26.38
C SER A 206 14.22 1.15 -24.97
N PRO A 207 14.84 0.00 -24.67
CA PRO A 207 15.44 -0.25 -23.36
C PRO A 207 16.64 0.67 -23.07
N GLU A 208 17.42 1.04 -24.09
CA GLU A 208 18.59 1.92 -23.94
C GLU A 208 18.19 3.37 -23.62
N GLU A 209 17.17 3.89 -24.31
CA GLU A 209 16.61 5.23 -24.06
C GLU A 209 15.98 5.31 -22.66
N LYS A 210 15.29 4.24 -22.22
CA LYS A 210 14.75 4.15 -20.85
C LYS A 210 15.85 4.18 -19.80
N GLU A 211 16.94 3.43 -19.98
CA GLU A 211 18.04 3.44 -19.02
C GLU A 211 18.74 4.80 -19.00
N SER A 212 18.93 5.44 -20.15
CA SER A 212 19.46 6.82 -20.22
C SER A 212 18.56 7.81 -19.48
N ALA A 213 17.24 7.73 -19.70
CA ALA A 213 16.25 8.57 -19.03
C ALA A 213 16.21 8.34 -17.51
N LEU A 214 16.37 7.10 -17.05
CA LEU A 214 16.47 6.77 -15.62
C LEU A 214 17.73 7.38 -14.98
N ASN A 215 18.86 7.36 -15.70
CA ASN A 215 20.10 7.97 -15.23
C ASN A 215 19.98 9.50 -15.16
N GLU A 216 19.38 10.12 -16.18
CA GLU A 216 19.09 11.56 -16.17
C GLU A 216 18.17 11.94 -15.01
N TRP A 217 17.11 11.17 -14.80
CA TRP A 217 16.17 11.39 -13.71
C TRP A 217 16.83 11.26 -12.33
N ARG A 218 17.65 10.24 -12.11
CA ARG A 218 18.42 10.08 -10.87
C ARG A 218 19.31 11.30 -10.59
N SER A 219 19.97 11.83 -11.61
CA SER A 219 20.77 13.05 -11.48
C SER A 219 19.93 14.29 -11.16
N GLU A 220 18.74 14.42 -11.75
CA GLU A 220 17.81 15.51 -11.45
C GLU A 220 17.26 15.44 -10.03
N ILE A 221 16.92 14.23 -9.54
CA ILE A 221 16.53 14.00 -8.14
C ILE A 221 17.65 14.44 -7.20
N GLU A 222 18.86 13.93 -7.40
CA GLU A 222 20.00 14.19 -6.52
C GLU A 222 20.28 15.70 -6.41
N ARG A 223 20.29 16.41 -7.55
CA ARG A 223 20.46 17.87 -7.57
C ARG A 223 19.31 18.60 -6.89
N THR A 224 18.07 18.18 -7.14
CA THR A 224 16.89 18.86 -6.57
C THR A 224 16.81 18.64 -5.06
N LEU A 225 17.09 17.43 -4.58
CA LEU A 225 17.19 17.11 -3.17
C LEU A 225 18.31 17.89 -2.49
N ALA A 226 19.49 18.00 -3.11
CA ALA A 226 20.59 18.80 -2.56
C ALA A 226 20.18 20.27 -2.34
N VAL A 227 19.46 20.86 -3.31
CA VAL A 227 18.91 22.20 -3.18
C VAL A 227 17.89 22.27 -2.04
N MET A 228 16.97 21.31 -1.95
CA MET A 228 15.96 21.26 -0.88
C MET A 228 16.58 21.08 0.51
N VAL A 229 17.58 20.23 0.66
CA VAL A 229 18.26 19.98 1.93
C VAL A 229 18.93 21.25 2.46
N ASN A 230 19.52 22.04 1.56
CA ASN A 230 20.16 23.31 1.90
C ASN A 230 19.15 24.43 2.15
N ALA A 231 18.04 24.45 1.40
CA ALA A 231 17.04 25.51 1.47
C ALA A 231 16.05 25.34 2.63
N PHE A 232 15.72 24.09 3.00
CA PHE A 232 14.75 23.79 4.05
C PHE A 232 15.39 23.75 5.45
N PRO A 233 14.73 24.32 6.47
CA PRO A 233 15.07 24.05 7.86
C PRO A 233 14.79 22.59 8.20
N GLN A 234 15.35 22.14 9.33
CA GLN A 234 15.27 20.74 9.74
C GLN A 234 13.83 20.22 9.82
N GLU A 235 12.91 20.99 10.39
CA GLU A 235 11.49 20.62 10.54
C GLU A 235 10.82 20.29 9.20
N LEU A 236 11.12 21.08 8.16
CA LEU A 236 10.58 20.84 6.83
C LEU A 236 11.24 19.65 6.14
N ARG A 237 12.53 19.41 6.40
CA ARG A 237 13.21 18.21 5.89
C ARG A 237 12.57 16.95 6.45
N ASP A 238 12.34 16.91 7.76
CA ASP A 238 11.74 15.76 8.44
C ASP A 238 10.28 15.54 7.98
N THR A 239 9.58 16.61 7.60
CA THR A 239 8.20 16.55 7.11
C THR A 239 8.10 16.09 5.66
N TYR A 240 8.95 16.63 4.78
CA TYR A 240 8.79 16.47 3.33
C TYR A 240 9.73 15.43 2.71
N LEU A 241 10.98 15.35 3.18
CA LEU A 241 12.03 14.55 2.56
C LEU A 241 12.07 13.15 3.19
N THR A 242 11.00 12.39 2.98
CA THR A 242 10.82 11.05 3.56
C THR A 242 11.21 9.95 2.57
N THR A 243 11.69 8.83 3.11
CA THR A 243 11.98 7.60 2.37
C THR A 243 10.80 6.63 2.39
N VAL A 244 10.80 5.65 1.48
CA VAL A 244 9.80 4.55 1.45
C VAL A 244 9.77 3.81 2.80
N VAL A 245 10.94 3.52 3.36
CA VAL A 245 11.07 2.82 4.66
C VAL A 245 10.42 3.61 5.77
N GLU A 246 10.60 4.93 5.81
CA GLU A 246 9.97 5.79 6.83
C GLU A 246 8.46 5.84 6.68
N GLN A 247 7.95 5.96 5.45
CA GLN A 247 6.51 5.97 5.18
C GLN A 247 5.86 4.63 5.58
N VAL A 248 6.47 3.51 5.20
CA VAL A 248 6.02 2.15 5.60
C VAL A 248 6.07 1.98 7.12
N ARG A 249 7.14 2.44 7.78
CA ARG A 249 7.25 2.40 9.25
C ARG A 249 6.11 3.15 9.93
N VAL A 250 5.79 4.36 9.47
CA VAL A 250 4.68 5.16 10.00
C VAL A 250 3.35 4.44 9.80
N GLN A 251 3.10 3.88 8.61
CA GLN A 251 1.89 3.13 8.31
C GLN A 251 1.71 1.91 9.23
N ILE A 252 2.79 1.17 9.50
CA ILE A 252 2.78 0.05 10.44
C ILE A 252 2.42 0.54 11.85
N LEU A 253 3.08 1.60 12.34
CA LEU A 253 2.86 2.12 13.68
C LEU A 253 1.42 2.61 13.91
N LEU A 254 0.85 3.34 12.94
CA LEU A 254 -0.54 3.79 13.00
C LEU A 254 -1.52 2.62 13.14
N GLN A 255 -1.29 1.54 12.40
CA GLN A 255 -2.12 0.34 12.46
C GLN A 255 -1.93 -0.46 13.76
N VAL A 256 -0.70 -0.51 14.31
CA VAL A 256 -0.45 -1.13 15.62
C VAL A 256 -1.21 -0.39 16.71
N GLN A 257 -1.16 0.94 16.71
CA GLN A 257 -1.82 1.75 17.73
C GLN A 257 -3.35 1.51 17.74
N ILE A 258 -3.96 1.42 16.55
CA ILE A 258 -5.37 1.05 16.38
C ILE A 258 -5.66 -0.38 16.91
N GLN A 259 -4.73 -1.32 16.74
CA GLN A 259 -4.90 -2.71 17.20
C GLN A 259 -4.55 -2.93 18.68
N THR A 260 -3.73 -2.08 19.32
CA THR A 260 -3.48 -2.17 20.77
C THR A 260 -4.68 -1.70 21.60
N ASP A 261 -5.49 -0.78 21.08
CA ASP A 261 -6.82 -0.50 21.62
C ASP A 261 -7.76 -1.72 21.48
N LEU A 262 -7.39 -2.69 20.63
CA LEU A 262 -8.03 -3.99 20.42
C LEU A 262 -7.07 -5.19 20.69
N LYS A 263 -6.33 -5.24 21.80
CA LYS A 263 -5.65 -6.46 22.33
C LYS A 263 -4.88 -7.38 21.34
N TYR A 264 -4.17 -6.88 20.32
CA TYR A 264 -3.23 -7.71 19.55
C TYR A 264 -1.86 -7.04 19.38
N TYR A 265 -0.78 -7.73 19.78
CA TYR A 265 0.61 -7.29 19.61
C TYR A 265 1.14 -7.71 18.24
N ILE A 266 1.62 -6.74 17.44
CA ILE A 266 2.41 -6.99 16.23
C ILE A 266 3.89 -6.87 16.62
N HIS A 267 4.67 -7.92 16.36
CA HIS A 267 6.13 -7.87 16.49
C HIS A 267 6.75 -7.35 15.19
N ILE A 268 7.45 -6.22 15.27
CA ILE A 268 8.31 -5.71 14.18
C ILE A 268 9.65 -6.41 14.32
N LEU A 269 10.10 -7.09 13.25
CA LEU A 269 11.44 -7.66 13.18
C LEU A 269 12.34 -6.70 12.39
N ILE A 270 13.31 -6.11 13.08
CA ILE A 270 14.35 -5.29 12.46
C ILE A 270 15.56 -6.20 12.27
N LEU A 271 16.01 -6.34 11.02
CA LEU A 271 17.27 -7.02 10.69
C LEU A 271 18.30 -5.93 10.40
N LEU A 272 19.33 -5.87 11.25
CA LEU A 272 20.54 -5.05 11.11
C LEU A 272 21.67 -5.88 10.51
#